data_AF-A0A2V7RRB2-F1
#
_entry.id   AF-A0A2V7RRB2-F1
#
_cell.length_a   1.000
_cell.length_b   1.000
_cell.length_c   1.000
_cell.angle_alpha   90.00
_cell.angle_beta   90.00
_cell.angle_gamma   90.00
#
_symmetry.space_group_name_H-M   'P 1'
#
loop_
_entity.id
_entity.type
_entity.pdbx_description
1 polymer ?
#
loop_
_entity_poly.entity_id
_entity_poly.type
_entity_poly.pdbx_seq_one_letter_code
_entity_poly.pdbx_strand_id
1 'polypeptide(L)'
;MRSPLERAVREVHAKLGQTHAEFCACEQCADDVVALVMNQTRPRYTTTGLGWAVETADLDTDQVRAQLSVLVFDAMRRVAEQPRHAPSEAVTASKRRPAGS
;
A
#
# COMPACT_ATOMS: atom_id res chain seq x y z
N MET A 1 11.88 11.11 9.93
CA MET A 1 12.52 10.64 8.67
C MET A 1 11.83 9.35 8.25
N ARG A 2 11.23 9.31 7.06
CA ARG A 2 10.66 8.08 6.47
C ARG A 2 11.72 7.40 5.61
N SER A 3 11.75 6.07 5.57
CA SER A 3 12.71 5.35 4.73
C SER A 3 12.39 5.58 3.24
N PRO A 4 13.38 5.51 2.33
CA PRO A 4 13.13 5.61 0.88
C PRO A 4 12.09 4.59 0.40
N LEU A 5 12.13 3.38 0.96
CA LEU A 5 11.17 2.32 0.67
C LEU A 5 9.76 2.65 1.17
N GLU A 6 9.61 3.19 2.38
CA GLU A 6 8.30 3.61 2.90
C GLU A 6 7.67 4.66 1.98
N ARG A 7 8.47 5.61 1.47
CA ARG A 7 7.99 6.60 0.50
C ARG A 7 7.53 5.95 -0.81
N ALA A 8 8.32 5.04 -1.39
CA ALA A 8 7.95 4.33 -2.61
C ALA A 8 6.65 3.52 -2.45
N VAL A 9 6.49 2.85 -1.31
CA VAL A 9 5.26 2.10 -0.98
C VAL A 9 4.05 3.02 -0.89
N ARG A 10 4.18 4.18 -0.24
CA ARG A 10 3.09 5.17 -0.14
C ARG A 10 2.72 5.76 -1.51
N GLU A 11 3.69 6.02 -2.37
CA GLU A 11 3.45 6.48 -3.75
C GLU A 11 2.67 5.43 -4.57
N VAL A 12 3.09 4.16 -4.49
CA VAL A 12 2.41 3.06 -5.17
C VAL A 12 0.99 2.86 -4.62
N HIS A 13 0.82 2.92 -3.30
CA HIS A 13 -0.50 2.85 -2.67
C HIS A 13 -1.41 4.00 -3.13
N ALA A 14 -0.90 5.24 -3.16
CA ALA A 14 -1.66 6.39 -3.64
C ALA A 14 -2.08 6.24 -5.11
N LYS A 15 -1.21 5.65 -5.95
CA LYS A 15 -1.52 5.36 -7.36
C LYS A 15 -2.60 4.29 -7.48
N LEU A 16 -2.49 3.19 -6.72
CA LEU A 16 -3.48 2.11 -6.73
C LEU A 16 -4.82 2.53 -6.13
N GLY A 17 -4.83 3.35 -5.07
CA GLY A 17 -6.04 3.87 -4.46
C GLY A 17 -6.86 4.78 -5.40
N GLN A 18 -6.22 5.43 -6.37
CA GLN A 18 -6.94 6.18 -7.43
C GLN A 18 -7.68 5.25 -8.39
N THR A 19 -7.16 4.04 -8.63
CA THR A 19 -7.77 3.03 -9.51
C THR A 19 -8.80 2.18 -8.75
N HIS A 20 -8.57 1.93 -7.46
CA HIS A 20 -9.42 1.09 -6.60
C HIS A 20 -10.19 1.93 -5.58
N ALA A 21 -11.16 2.71 -6.07
CA ALA A 21 -12.00 3.59 -5.24
C ALA A 21 -12.89 2.86 -4.21
N GLU A 22 -13.01 1.54 -4.34
CA GLU A 22 -13.70 0.65 -3.38
C GLU A 22 -12.91 0.43 -2.08
N PHE A 23 -11.60 0.69 -2.08
CA PHE A 23 -10.75 0.52 -0.91
C PHE A 23 -10.96 1.64 0.12
N CYS A 24 -10.95 1.29 1.41
CA CYS A 24 -11.07 2.25 2.48
C CYS A 24 -9.84 3.17 2.55
N ALA A 25 -10.03 4.46 2.31
CA ALA A 25 -8.96 5.46 2.30
C ALA A 25 -8.70 6.12 3.67
N CYS A 26 -9.16 5.54 4.79
CA CYS A 26 -8.86 6.09 6.11
C CYS A 26 -7.37 5.95 6.44
N GLU A 27 -6.87 6.80 7.34
CA GLU A 27 -5.45 6.81 7.70
C GLU A 27 -5.01 5.47 8.31
N GLN A 28 -5.85 4.83 9.12
CA GLN A 28 -5.56 3.50 9.67
C GLN A 28 -5.38 2.43 8.60
N CYS A 29 -6.28 2.36 7.60
CA CYS A 29 -6.15 1.39 6.50
C CYS A 29 -4.90 1.64 5.66
N ALA A 30 -4.61 2.91 5.37
CA ALA A 30 -3.40 3.27 4.62
C ALA A 30 -2.12 2.89 5.39
N ASP A 31 -2.08 3.15 6.70
CA ASP A 31 -0.94 2.79 7.53
C ASP A 31 -0.81 1.28 7.76
N ASP A 32 -1.92 0.55 7.87
CA ASP A 32 -1.93 -0.91 7.94
C ASP A 32 -1.38 -1.54 6.65
N VAL A 33 -1.73 -1.01 5.48
CA VAL A 33 -1.17 -1.44 4.19
C VAL A 33 0.34 -1.22 4.17
N VAL A 34 0.81 -0.02 4.54
CA VAL A 34 2.24 0.28 4.59
C VAL A 34 2.96 -0.66 5.56
N ALA A 35 2.39 -0.88 6.76
CA ALA A 35 2.96 -1.76 7.76
C ALA A 35 3.05 -3.23 7.27
N LEU A 36 2.01 -3.74 6.63
CA LEU A 36 2.01 -5.08 6.04
C LEU A 36 3.09 -5.22 4.97
N VAL A 37 3.21 -4.26 4.06
CA VAL A 37 4.24 -4.28 3.02
C VAL A 37 5.64 -4.20 3.63
N MET A 38 5.89 -3.31 4.59
CA MET A 38 7.17 -3.19 5.29
C MET A 38 7.56 -4.49 6.03
N ASN A 39 6.57 -5.18 6.61
CA ASN A 39 6.78 -6.46 7.30
C ASN A 39 7.01 -7.63 6.32
N GLN A 40 6.36 -7.61 5.15
CA GLN A 40 6.52 -8.64 4.11
C GLN A 40 7.76 -8.47 3.25
N THR A 41 8.26 -7.25 3.15
CA THR A 41 9.49 -6.96 2.41
C THR A 41 10.73 -7.47 3.16
N ARG A 42 10.69 -7.55 4.50
CA ARG A 42 11.74 -8.19 5.36
C ARG A 42 12.23 -9.56 4.89
N PRO A 43 11.35 -10.55 4.67
CA PRO A 43 11.77 -11.86 4.17
C PRO A 43 12.15 -11.90 2.68
N ARG A 44 11.85 -10.87 1.87
CA ARG A 44 12.14 -10.84 0.42
C ARG A 44 13.39 -10.03 0.04
N TYR A 45 13.99 -9.30 0.98
CA TYR A 45 15.16 -8.43 0.74
C TYR A 45 16.45 -9.16 0.37
N THR A 46 16.60 -10.44 0.69
CA THR A 46 17.91 -11.10 0.65
C THR A 46 18.23 -11.78 -0.68
N THR A 47 17.26 -11.94 -1.59
CA THR A 47 17.44 -12.73 -2.83
C THR A 47 16.74 -12.18 -4.08
N THR A 48 16.09 -11.02 -4.02
CA THR A 48 15.30 -10.47 -5.14
C THR A 48 15.79 -9.08 -5.59
N GLY A 49 15.45 -8.67 -6.83
CA GLY A 49 15.82 -7.34 -7.35
C GLY A 49 15.34 -6.16 -6.50
N LEU A 50 14.28 -6.36 -5.71
CA LEU A 50 13.81 -5.40 -4.70
C LEU A 50 14.81 -5.21 -3.55
N GLY A 51 15.49 -6.29 -3.13
CA GLY A 51 16.52 -6.24 -2.10
C GLY A 51 17.70 -5.37 -2.49
N TRP A 52 18.24 -5.63 -3.68
CA TRP A 52 19.33 -4.84 -4.25
C TRP A 52 18.93 -3.37 -4.41
N ALA A 53 17.75 -3.08 -4.96
CA ALA A 53 17.25 -1.72 -5.14
C ALA A 53 17.03 -0.95 -3.82
N VAL A 54 16.67 -1.64 -2.73
CA VAL A 54 16.59 -1.02 -1.41
C VAL A 54 17.98 -0.69 -0.87
N GLU A 55 18.95 -1.60 -1.07
CA GLU A 55 20.34 -1.39 -0.66
C GLU A 55 21.02 -0.24 -1.42
N THR A 56 20.79 -0.18 -2.73
CA THR A 56 21.32 0.87 -3.61
C THR A 56 20.46 2.13 -3.66
N ALA A 57 19.31 2.13 -2.98
CA ALA A 57 18.26 3.14 -3.06
C ALA A 57 17.70 3.37 -4.49
N ASP A 58 17.92 2.44 -5.41
CA ASP A 58 17.43 2.47 -6.79
C ASP A 58 16.01 1.87 -6.93
N LEU A 59 15.06 2.49 -6.24
CA LEU A 59 13.67 2.06 -6.18
C LEU A 59 12.83 2.48 -7.40
N ASP A 60 13.43 3.22 -8.34
CA ASP A 60 12.70 3.81 -9.46
C ASP A 60 12.53 2.86 -10.64
N THR A 61 13.32 1.78 -10.68
CA THR A 61 13.29 0.81 -11.78
C THR A 61 11.91 0.16 -11.95
N ASP A 62 11.52 -0.07 -13.21
CA ASP A 62 10.21 -0.65 -13.55
C ASP A 62 9.97 -2.01 -12.87
N GLN A 63 11.02 -2.84 -12.79
CA GLN A 63 10.95 -4.15 -12.13
C GLN A 63 10.63 -4.02 -10.63
N VAL A 64 11.24 -3.04 -9.95
CA VAL A 64 11.01 -2.78 -8.52
C VAL A 64 9.63 -2.19 -8.31
N ARG A 65 9.22 -1.22 -9.12
CA ARG A 65 7.87 -0.63 -9.06
C ARG A 65 6.78 -1.68 -9.30
N ALA A 66 6.99 -2.61 -10.22
CA ALA A 66 6.06 -3.72 -10.47
C ALA A 66 5.96 -4.66 -9.25
N GLN A 67 7.09 -5.06 -8.67
CA GLN A 67 7.10 -5.91 -7.47
C GLN A 67 6.45 -5.24 -6.26
N LEU A 68 6.72 -3.94 -6.06
CA LEU A 68 6.06 -3.14 -5.03
C LEU A 68 4.56 -3.04 -5.26
N SER A 69 4.11 -2.88 -6.51
CA SER A 69 2.69 -2.82 -6.85
C SER A 69 1.95 -4.10 -6.46
N VAL A 70 2.55 -5.26 -6.73
CA VAL A 70 1.97 -6.56 -6.32
C VAL A 70 1.88 -6.67 -4.80
N LEU A 71 2.95 -6.31 -4.08
CA LEU A 71 2.98 -6.35 -2.62
C LEU A 71 1.94 -5.42 -1.99
N VAL A 72 1.85 -4.18 -2.49
CA VAL A 72 0.87 -3.19 -2.01
C VAL A 72 -0.54 -3.66 -2.31
N PHE A 73 -0.80 -4.21 -3.50
CA PHE A 73 -2.11 -4.72 -3.86
C PHE A 73 -2.54 -5.89 -2.97
N ASP A 74 -1.65 -6.85 -2.71
CA ASP A 74 -1.90 -7.96 -1.78
C ASP A 74 -2.17 -7.46 -0.35
N ALA A 75 -1.45 -6.43 0.10
CA ALA A 75 -1.67 -5.81 1.40
C ALA A 75 -3.03 -5.08 1.46
N MET A 76 -3.39 -4.30 0.43
CA MET A 76 -4.71 -3.65 0.33
C MET A 76 -5.84 -4.69 0.41
N ARG A 77 -5.72 -5.82 -0.28
CA ARG A 77 -6.70 -6.91 -0.21
C ARG A 77 -6.86 -7.46 1.20
N ARG A 78 -5.74 -7.76 1.88
CA ARG A 78 -5.77 -8.27 3.26
C ARG A 78 -6.39 -7.29 4.25
N VAL A 79 -6.11 -6.00 4.11
CA VAL A 79 -6.70 -4.95 4.96
C VAL A 79 -8.20 -4.78 4.66
N ALA A 80 -8.60 -4.90 3.40
CA ALA A 80 -10.02 -4.84 3.00
C ALA A 80 -10.82 -6.06 3.52
N GLU A 81 -10.20 -7.24 3.59
CA GLU A 81 -10.83 -8.45 4.12
C GLU A 81 -11.02 -8.40 5.64
N GLN A 82 -10.07 -7.80 6.37
CA GLN A 82 -10.12 -7.67 7.83
C GLN A 82 -9.72 -6.25 8.28
N PRO A 83 -10.58 -5.25 8.04
CA PRO A 83 -10.30 -3.88 8.44
C PRO A 83 -10.23 -3.76 9.96
N ARG A 84 -9.14 -3.17 10.47
CA ARG A 84 -8.97 -2.90 11.91
C ARG A 84 -9.48 -1.54 12.35
N HIS A 85 -9.90 -0.71 11.41
CA HIS A 85 -10.37 0.64 11.72
C HIS A 85 -11.73 0.61 12.42
N ALA A 86 -11.96 1.61 13.27
CA ALA A 86 -13.25 1.74 13.96
C ALA A 86 -14.38 2.01 12.93
N PRO A 87 -15.61 1.54 13.20
CA PRO A 87 -16.76 1.77 12.32
C PRO A 87 -17.08 3.26 12.11
N SER A 88 -16.69 4.13 13.06
CA SER A 88 -16.81 5.59 12.90
C SER A 88 -15.92 6.15 11.78
N GLU A 89 -14.79 5.51 11.46
CA GLU A 89 -13.86 5.96 10.42
C GLU A 89 -14.21 5.40 9.04
N ALA A 90 -14.97 4.30 9.00
CA ALA A 90 -15.53 3.73 7.76
C ALA A 90 -16.47 4.70 7.02
N VAL A 91 -17.05 5.67 7.74
CA VAL A 91 -17.97 6.68 7.19
C VAL A 91 -17.31 7.59 6.15
N THR A 92 -15.99 7.78 6.22
CA THR A 92 -15.26 8.56 5.20
C THR A 92 -15.19 7.85 3.84
N ALA A 93 -15.19 6.51 3.83
CA ALA A 93 -15.22 5.70 2.61
C ALA A 93 -16.61 5.72 1.93
N SER A 94 -17.71 5.73 2.70
CA SER A 94 -19.06 5.75 2.14
C SER A 94 -19.49 7.11 1.58
N LYS A 95 -18.82 8.21 1.94
CA LYS A 95 -19.23 9.58 1.56
C LYS A 95 -18.86 9.98 0.11
N ARG A 96 -18.17 9.10 -0.64
CA ARG A 96 -17.87 9.25 -2.08
C ARG A 96 -18.67 8.34 -3.01
N ARG A 97 -19.73 7.66 -2.54
CA ARG A 97 -20.77 7.13 -3.43
C ARG A 97 -21.70 8.30 -3.80
N PRO A 98 -21.68 8.87 -5.02
CA PRO A 98 -22.86 9.60 -5.45
C PRO A 98 -23.98 8.56 -5.46
N ALA A 99 -25.06 8.85 -4.71
CA ALA A 99 -26.31 8.16 -4.91
C ALA A 99 -26.65 8.33 -6.40
N GLY A 100 -26.62 7.23 -7.15
CA GLY A 100 -27.13 7.23 -8.51
C GLY A 100 -28.61 7.61 -8.47
N SER A 101 -28.93 8.71 -9.11
CA SER A 101 -30.29 9.16 -9.43
C SER A 101 -30.92 8.30 -10.53
#